data_AF-A0A2C6LHE3-F1
#
_entry.id   AF-A0A2C6LHE3-F1
#
_cell.length_a   1.000
_cell.length_b   1.000
_cell.length_c   1.000
_cell.angle_alpha   90.00
_cell.angle_beta   90.00
_cell.angle_gamma   90.00
#
_symmetry.space_group_name_H-M   'P 1'
#
loop_
_entity.id
_entity.type
_entity.pdbx_description
1 polymer ?
#
loop_
_entity_poly.entity_id
_entity_poly.type
_entity_poly.pdbx_seq_one_letter_code
_entity_poly.pdbx_strand_id
1 'polypeptide(L)'
;MAFDSIEEFFERRGMTSLTKMLRGAYKELTILGFISLTLFAVVRSGQMQRVNDKYLGVSHTELAAIHEAEEAGEATPPPTHLTEIFEEIHILIFVVMSIFLLSACILTARGYRLHRKHEYLDAKTETDLRNDVTMLEREGGVSEQHVEESLTYWGIRQRFLKPRIPTIPKPRARYGELPDFSFAAYISHAYGDTLTEMVELPPSILVLSFLIVLLLRPALDLAGREVIAFMILVAFALLGMTLLAYSYVRHVTGILDPDPKKLRSVFGAARVSAEQLQEALDAPVDRRWECLNSSRCPSVL
;
A
#
# COMPACT_ATOMS: atom_id res chain seq x y z
N MET A 1 10.84 -10.60 -22.91
CA MET A 1 11.15 -11.99 -22.51
C MET A 1 10.88 -12.26 -21.03
N ALA A 2 11.62 -11.68 -20.07
CA ALA A 2 11.33 -11.93 -18.64
C ALA A 2 9.98 -11.34 -18.18
N PHE A 3 9.63 -10.14 -18.66
CA PHE A 3 8.35 -9.48 -18.35
C PHE A 3 7.15 -10.26 -18.86
N ASP A 4 7.16 -10.63 -20.15
CA ASP A 4 6.10 -11.42 -20.77
C ASP A 4 5.86 -12.74 -20.03
N SER A 5 6.92 -13.38 -19.53
CA SER A 5 6.81 -14.62 -18.75
C SER A 5 6.15 -14.43 -17.36
N ILE A 6 6.34 -13.27 -16.74
CA ILE A 6 5.76 -12.94 -15.43
C ILE A 6 4.30 -12.53 -15.59
N GLU A 7 4.02 -11.73 -16.61
CA GLU A 7 2.68 -11.31 -16.99
C GLU A 7 1.80 -12.51 -17.37
N GLU A 8 2.31 -13.40 -18.22
CA GLU A 8 1.62 -14.63 -18.62
C GLU A 8 1.42 -15.57 -17.42
N PHE A 9 2.35 -15.61 -16.46
CA PHE A 9 2.18 -16.34 -15.20
C PHE A 9 1.04 -15.77 -14.34
N PHE A 10 0.92 -14.44 -14.25
CA PHE A 10 -0.16 -13.80 -13.49
C PHE A 10 -1.53 -13.91 -14.21
N GLU A 11 -1.56 -13.79 -15.53
CA GLU A 11 -2.79 -13.95 -16.33
C GLU A 11 -3.31 -15.39 -16.29
N ARG A 12 -2.43 -16.40 -16.43
CA ARG A 12 -2.81 -17.82 -16.30
C ARG A 12 -3.38 -18.18 -14.92
N ARG A 13 -3.02 -17.43 -13.89
CA ARG A 13 -3.49 -17.63 -12.50
C ARG A 13 -4.72 -16.79 -12.16
N GLY A 14 -5.30 -16.04 -13.10
CA GLY A 14 -6.50 -15.22 -12.89
C GLY A 14 -6.25 -13.97 -12.04
N MET A 15 -4.99 -13.54 -11.90
CA MET A 15 -4.59 -12.45 -11.00
C MET A 15 -4.55 -11.10 -11.73
N THR A 16 -5.68 -10.74 -12.33
CA THR A 16 -5.80 -9.57 -13.21
C THR A 16 -5.35 -8.26 -12.56
N SER A 17 -5.53 -8.10 -11.26
CA SER A 17 -5.16 -6.87 -10.57
C SER A 17 -3.66 -6.75 -10.32
N LEU A 18 -2.97 -7.86 -10.05
CA LEU A 18 -1.50 -7.89 -9.94
C LEU A 18 -0.86 -7.60 -11.31
N THR A 19 -1.45 -8.12 -12.39
CA THR A 19 -1.03 -7.81 -13.76
C THR A 19 -1.17 -6.33 -14.10
N LYS A 20 -2.30 -5.70 -13.75
CA LYS A 20 -2.51 -4.26 -13.97
C LYS A 20 -1.45 -3.41 -13.29
N MET A 21 -1.17 -3.71 -12.02
CA MET A 21 -0.16 -2.99 -11.25
C MET A 21 1.26 -3.20 -11.81
N LEU A 22 1.60 -4.42 -12.25
CA LEU A 22 2.89 -4.69 -12.91
C LEU A 22 3.04 -3.90 -14.22
N ARG A 23 1.98 -3.83 -15.03
CA ARG A 23 1.95 -3.00 -16.24
C ARG A 23 2.12 -1.50 -15.92
N GLY A 24 1.44 -1.02 -14.89
CA GLY A 24 1.57 0.38 -14.42
C GLY A 24 3.00 0.70 -14.01
N ALA A 25 3.59 -0.12 -13.14
CA ALA A 25 4.98 0.05 -12.69
C ALA A 25 5.99 0.04 -13.85
N TYR A 26 5.79 -0.83 -14.85
CA TYR A 26 6.65 -0.88 -16.03
C TYR A 26 6.49 0.34 -16.93
N LYS A 27 5.26 0.83 -17.11
CA LYS A 27 4.99 2.06 -17.86
C LYS A 27 5.72 3.25 -17.23
N GLU A 28 5.67 3.40 -15.92
CA GLU A 28 6.39 4.49 -15.23
C GLU A 28 7.91 4.33 -15.35
N LEU A 29 8.44 3.10 -15.21
CA LEU A 29 9.86 2.82 -15.40
C LEU A 29 10.35 3.12 -16.81
N THR A 30 9.56 2.82 -17.83
CA THR A 30 9.91 3.09 -19.23
C THR A 30 9.87 4.58 -19.57
N ILE A 31 8.89 5.32 -19.04
CA ILE A 31 8.85 6.79 -19.15
C ILE A 31 10.11 7.39 -18.52
N LEU A 32 10.49 6.91 -17.34
CA LEU A 32 11.68 7.39 -16.65
C LEU A 32 12.96 7.06 -17.42
N GLY A 33 13.13 5.82 -17.87
CA GLY A 33 14.28 5.43 -18.69
C GLY A 33 14.37 6.23 -19.99
N PHE A 34 13.24 6.60 -20.59
CA PHE A 34 13.21 7.49 -21.74
C PHE A 34 13.66 8.91 -21.39
N ILE A 35 13.23 9.45 -20.24
CA ILE A 35 13.72 10.74 -19.73
C ILE A 35 15.24 10.67 -19.50
N SER A 36 15.76 9.59 -18.91
CA SER A 36 17.20 9.35 -18.72
C SER A 36 17.99 9.39 -20.01
N LEU A 37 17.54 8.64 -21.02
CA LEU A 37 18.21 8.56 -22.31
C LEU A 37 18.17 9.90 -23.05
N THR A 38 17.04 10.61 -22.97
CA THR A 38 16.90 11.95 -23.55
C THR A 38 17.86 12.94 -22.88
N LEU A 39 17.93 12.91 -21.55
CA LEU A 39 18.84 13.76 -20.79
C LEU A 39 20.31 13.46 -21.13
N PHE A 40 20.67 12.18 -21.19
CA PHE A 40 22.00 11.74 -21.60
C PHE A 40 22.36 12.23 -23.01
N ALA A 41 21.43 12.17 -23.96
CA ALA A 41 21.64 12.70 -25.30
C ALA A 41 21.81 14.23 -25.32
N VAL A 42 21.05 14.97 -24.50
CA VAL A 42 21.16 16.43 -24.36
C VAL A 42 22.51 16.84 -23.75
N VAL A 43 22.98 16.13 -22.72
CA VAL A 43 24.30 16.36 -22.12
C VAL A 43 25.41 16.04 -23.11
N ARG A 44 25.36 14.87 -23.77
CA ARG A 44 26.41 14.43 -24.71
C ARG A 44 26.46 15.26 -25.99
N SER A 45 25.36 15.90 -26.38
CA SER A 45 25.33 16.81 -27.54
C SER A 45 25.82 18.23 -27.24
N GLY A 46 26.22 18.53 -26.00
CA GLY A 46 26.71 19.85 -25.59
C GLY A 46 25.63 20.94 -25.56
N GLN A 47 24.36 20.57 -25.74
CA GLN A 47 23.24 21.53 -25.68
C GLN A 47 23.07 22.08 -24.26
N MET A 48 23.38 21.28 -23.25
CA MET A 48 23.30 21.66 -21.84
C MET A 48 24.26 22.81 -21.50
N GLN A 49 25.50 22.75 -22.01
CA GLN A 49 26.48 23.83 -21.89
C GLN A 49 25.98 25.12 -22.52
N ARG A 50 25.43 25.05 -23.74
CA ARG A 50 24.85 26.24 -24.41
C ARG A 50 23.72 26.89 -23.64
N VAL A 51 22.91 26.09 -22.92
CA VAL A 51 21.83 26.60 -22.07
C VAL A 51 22.40 27.23 -20.80
N ASN A 52 23.38 26.59 -20.16
CA ASN A 52 24.08 27.12 -18.99
C ASN A 52 24.69 28.51 -19.30
N ASP A 53 25.46 28.61 -20.37
CA ASP A 53 26.15 29.84 -20.79
C ASP A 53 25.18 30.98 -21.10
N LYS A 54 24.00 30.64 -21.64
CA LYS A 54 22.98 31.63 -22.02
C LYS A 54 22.19 32.18 -20.84
N TYR A 55 21.92 31.38 -19.82
CA TYR A 55 20.98 31.75 -18.74
C TYR A 55 21.63 31.93 -17.36
N LEU A 56 22.68 31.17 -17.05
CA LEU A 56 23.37 31.22 -15.76
C LEU A 56 24.76 31.86 -15.86
N GLY A 57 25.34 31.85 -17.06
CA GLY A 57 26.72 32.31 -17.29
C GLY A 57 27.75 31.32 -16.74
N VAL A 58 29.03 31.61 -16.99
CA VAL A 58 30.12 30.73 -16.57
C VAL A 58 30.54 31.09 -15.15
N SER A 59 30.50 30.11 -14.24
CA SER A 59 30.91 30.32 -12.85
C SER A 59 32.43 30.41 -12.69
N HIS A 60 32.92 31.04 -11.61
CA HIS A 60 34.37 31.15 -11.35
C HIS A 60 35.05 29.78 -11.17
N THR A 61 34.34 28.79 -10.64
CA THR A 61 34.82 27.40 -10.47
C THR A 61 34.87 26.67 -11.81
N GLU A 62 33.91 26.91 -12.69
CA GLU A 62 33.87 26.35 -14.04
C GLU A 62 34.96 26.96 -14.94
N LEU A 63 35.21 28.27 -14.83
CA LEU A 63 36.34 28.93 -15.50
C LEU A 63 37.69 28.38 -15.07
N ALA A 64 37.88 28.12 -13.77
CA ALA A 64 39.10 27.52 -13.25
C ALA A 64 39.28 26.08 -13.77
N ALA A 65 38.21 25.30 -13.81
CA ALA A 65 38.22 23.94 -14.34
C ALA A 65 38.50 23.90 -15.86
N ILE A 66 37.93 24.84 -16.63
CA ILE A 66 38.17 24.94 -18.08
C ILE A 66 39.64 25.27 -18.35
N HIS A 67 40.22 26.21 -17.59
CA HIS A 67 41.62 26.59 -17.71
C HIS A 67 42.57 25.42 -17.38
N GLU A 68 42.28 24.67 -16.32
CA GLU A 68 43.05 23.48 -15.94
C GLU A 68 42.94 22.37 -17.00
N ALA A 69 41.75 22.17 -17.59
CA ALA A 69 41.55 21.21 -18.67
C ALA A 69 42.27 21.60 -19.97
N GLU A 70 42.30 22.90 -20.31
CA GLU A 70 43.06 23.43 -21.44
C GLU A 70 44.58 23.27 -21.24
N GLU A 71 45.08 23.50 -20.02
CA GLU A 71 46.48 23.27 -19.66
C GLU A 71 46.86 21.78 -19.69
N ALA A 72 45.94 20.89 -19.33
CA ALA A 72 46.11 19.43 -19.41
C ALA A 72 45.97 18.87 -20.84
N GLY A 73 45.52 19.68 -21.81
CA GLY A 73 45.30 19.26 -23.20
C GLY A 73 44.11 18.31 -23.37
N GLU A 74 43.13 18.36 -22.46
CA GLU A 74 41.94 17.51 -22.54
C GLU A 74 40.99 17.97 -23.65
N ALA A 75 40.53 17.04 -24.48
CA ALA A 75 39.66 17.33 -25.63
C ALA A 75 38.20 17.61 -25.23
N THR A 76 37.83 17.35 -23.98
CA THR A 76 36.45 17.49 -23.48
C THR A 76 36.40 18.55 -22.38
N PRO A 77 35.55 19.58 -22.52
CA PRO A 77 35.38 20.57 -21.47
C PRO A 77 34.80 19.94 -20.20
N PRO A 78 35.18 20.44 -19.01
CA PRO A 78 34.71 19.91 -17.73
C PRO A 78 33.18 20.07 -17.57
N PRO A 79 32.56 19.24 -16.72
CA PRO A 79 31.12 19.30 -16.47
C PRO A 79 30.73 20.65 -15.84
N THR A 80 29.64 21.23 -16.35
CA THR A 80 29.07 22.49 -15.84
C THR A 80 28.29 22.26 -14.55
N HIS A 81 28.11 23.30 -13.74
CA HIS A 81 27.29 23.24 -12.52
C HIS A 81 25.84 22.81 -12.81
N LEU A 82 25.28 23.22 -13.95
CA LEU A 82 23.95 22.78 -14.38
C LEU A 82 23.95 21.29 -14.75
N THR A 83 25.02 20.78 -15.37
CA THR A 83 25.17 19.34 -15.64
C THR A 83 25.20 18.54 -14.33
N GLU A 84 25.95 19.01 -13.33
CA GLU A 84 26.07 18.36 -12.02
C GLU A 84 24.72 18.27 -11.29
N ILE A 85 23.98 19.38 -11.18
CA ILE A 85 22.64 19.39 -10.56
C ILE A 85 21.69 18.44 -11.29
N PHE A 86 21.73 18.43 -12.62
CA PHE A 86 20.85 17.55 -13.40
C PHE A 86 21.20 16.08 -13.21
N GLU A 87 22.49 15.73 -13.12
CA GLU A 87 22.95 14.38 -12.81
C GLU A 87 22.49 13.96 -11.40
N GLU A 88 22.62 14.84 -10.42
CA GLU A 88 22.17 14.59 -9.04
C GLU A 88 20.66 14.35 -8.96
N ILE A 89 19.86 15.22 -9.58
CA ILE A 89 18.40 15.05 -9.67
C ILE A 89 18.06 13.73 -10.35
N HIS A 90 18.80 13.37 -11.40
CA HIS A 90 18.56 12.14 -12.13
C HIS A 90 18.83 10.89 -11.30
N ILE A 91 19.97 10.85 -10.60
CA ILE A 91 20.33 9.75 -9.68
C ILE A 91 19.29 9.67 -8.55
N LEU A 92 18.87 10.79 -7.98
CA LEU A 92 17.86 10.85 -6.94
C LEU A 92 16.53 10.23 -7.42
N ILE A 93 16.04 10.68 -8.58
CA ILE A 93 14.80 10.15 -9.19
C ILE A 93 14.94 8.64 -9.44
N PHE A 94 16.07 8.18 -9.97
CA PHE A 94 16.34 6.77 -10.20
C PHE A 94 16.33 5.94 -8.92
N VAL A 95 16.95 6.43 -7.84
CA VAL A 95 16.98 5.76 -6.53
C VAL A 95 15.57 5.68 -5.93
N VAL A 96 14.84 6.80 -5.92
CA VAL A 96 13.46 6.84 -5.40
C VAL A 96 12.57 5.85 -6.16
N MET A 97 12.72 5.76 -7.48
CA MET A 97 11.92 4.87 -8.31
C MET A 97 12.35 3.41 -8.17
N SER A 98 13.63 3.13 -7.97
CA SER A 98 14.11 1.78 -7.66
C SER A 98 13.54 1.28 -6.32
N ILE A 99 13.51 2.14 -5.30
CA ILE A 99 12.90 1.84 -3.99
C ILE A 99 11.39 1.61 -4.15
N PHE A 100 10.71 2.44 -4.92
CA PHE A 100 9.28 2.29 -5.19
C PHE A 100 8.97 0.97 -5.90
N LEU A 101 9.72 0.62 -6.95
CA LEU A 101 9.56 -0.64 -7.67
C LEU A 101 9.82 -1.84 -6.77
N LEU A 102 10.88 -1.80 -5.95
CA LEU A 102 11.16 -2.85 -4.98
C LEU A 102 10.00 -3.00 -3.98
N SER A 103 9.47 -1.88 -3.49
CA SER A 103 8.33 -1.85 -2.57
C SER A 103 7.07 -2.43 -3.21
N ALA A 104 6.78 -2.06 -4.46
CA ALA A 104 5.67 -2.62 -5.24
C ALA A 104 5.85 -4.14 -5.41
N CYS A 105 7.05 -4.61 -5.78
CA CYS A 105 7.36 -6.04 -5.88
C CYS A 105 7.16 -6.80 -4.55
N ILE A 106 7.60 -6.22 -3.43
CA ILE A 106 7.39 -6.80 -2.09
C ILE A 106 5.90 -6.88 -1.77
N LEU A 107 5.16 -5.79 -2.02
CA LEU A 107 3.73 -5.70 -1.75
C LEU A 107 2.93 -6.68 -2.61
N THR A 108 3.30 -6.82 -3.89
CA THR A 108 2.82 -7.84 -4.83
C THR A 108 2.99 -9.25 -4.28
N ALA A 109 4.22 -9.58 -3.85
CA ALA A 109 4.55 -10.90 -3.33
C ALA A 109 3.78 -11.21 -2.04
N ARG A 110 3.64 -10.22 -1.16
CA ARG A 110 2.84 -10.33 0.07
C ARG A 110 1.36 -10.49 -0.24
N GLY A 111 0.82 -9.70 -1.16
CA GLY A 111 -0.54 -9.78 -1.67
C GLY A 111 -0.85 -11.16 -2.26
N TYR A 112 0.07 -11.72 -3.03
CA TYR A 112 -0.08 -13.07 -3.59
C TYR A 112 -0.16 -14.15 -2.50
N ARG A 113 0.74 -14.10 -1.51
CA ARG A 113 0.71 -15.03 -0.38
C ARG A 113 -0.59 -14.90 0.42
N LEU A 114 -1.05 -13.67 0.64
CA LEU A 114 -2.29 -13.40 1.35
C LEU A 114 -3.50 -13.91 0.57
N HIS A 115 -3.53 -13.70 -0.75
CA HIS A 115 -4.60 -14.19 -1.61
C HIS A 115 -4.69 -15.72 -1.57
N ARG A 116 -3.57 -16.43 -1.69
CA ARG A 116 -3.53 -17.90 -1.57
C ARG A 116 -4.01 -18.39 -0.22
N LYS A 117 -3.64 -17.68 0.86
CA LYS A 117 -4.12 -17.98 2.21
C LYS A 117 -5.64 -17.80 2.29
N HIS A 118 -6.17 -16.70 1.78
CA HIS A 118 -7.62 -16.46 1.79
C HIS A 118 -8.39 -17.46 0.93
N GLU A 119 -7.89 -17.86 -0.24
CA GLU A 119 -8.49 -18.90 -1.07
C GLU A 119 -8.57 -20.25 -0.32
N TYR A 120 -7.49 -20.62 0.37
CA TYR A 120 -7.48 -21.81 1.23
C TYR A 120 -8.48 -21.71 2.39
N LEU A 121 -8.60 -20.55 3.03
CA LEU A 121 -9.55 -20.33 4.12
C LEU A 121 -11.01 -20.27 3.65
N ASP A 122 -11.29 -19.76 2.45
CA ASP A 122 -12.64 -19.69 1.87
C ASP A 122 -13.16 -21.07 1.45
N ALA A 123 -12.25 -22.00 1.10
CA ALA A 123 -12.58 -23.38 0.78
C ALA A 123 -12.98 -24.22 2.02
N LYS A 124 -12.64 -23.78 3.24
CA LYS A 124 -13.00 -24.51 4.47
C LYS A 124 -14.49 -24.42 4.75
N THR A 125 -15.12 -25.57 4.98
CA THR A 125 -16.51 -25.67 5.41
C THR A 125 -16.66 -25.48 6.92
N GLU A 126 -17.90 -25.27 7.40
CA GLU A 126 -18.17 -25.20 8.85
C GLU A 126 -17.76 -26.49 9.57
N THR A 127 -17.92 -27.65 8.91
CA THR A 127 -17.50 -28.95 9.45
C THR A 127 -15.98 -29.05 9.59
N ASP A 128 -15.23 -28.53 8.62
CA ASP A 128 -13.76 -28.52 8.69
C ASP A 128 -13.29 -27.63 9.85
N LEU A 129 -13.92 -26.47 10.05
CA LEU A 129 -13.62 -25.58 11.17
C LEU A 129 -13.92 -26.23 12.53
N ARG A 130 -15.02 -26.98 12.64
CA ARG A 130 -15.32 -27.74 13.87
C ARG A 130 -14.27 -28.82 14.11
N ASN A 131 -13.88 -29.55 13.08
CA ASN A 131 -12.84 -30.57 13.17
C ASN A 131 -11.51 -29.95 13.63
N ASP A 132 -11.09 -28.84 13.04
CA ASP A 132 -9.87 -28.11 13.42
C ASP A 132 -9.88 -27.70 14.91
N VAL A 133 -11.01 -27.18 15.41
CA VAL A 133 -11.17 -26.81 16.83
C VAL A 133 -11.08 -28.05 17.73
N THR A 134 -11.76 -29.15 17.35
CA THR A 134 -11.70 -30.39 18.15
C THR A 134 -10.32 -31.05 18.15
N MET A 135 -9.58 -30.98 17.04
CA MET A 135 -8.20 -31.48 16.96
C MET A 135 -7.26 -30.65 17.83
N LEU A 136 -7.43 -29.32 17.84
CA LEU A 136 -6.68 -28.43 18.72
C LEU A 136 -6.92 -28.76 20.20
N GLU A 137 -8.17 -29.05 20.58
CA GLU A 137 -8.54 -29.35 21.98
C GLU A 137 -8.13 -30.74 22.45
N ARG A 138 -8.15 -31.74 21.55
CA ARG A 138 -7.92 -33.15 21.91
C ARG A 138 -6.48 -33.63 21.69
N GLU A 139 -5.87 -33.21 20.60
CA GLU A 139 -4.64 -33.83 20.08
C GLU A 139 -3.47 -32.84 20.02
N GLY A 140 -3.74 -31.53 20.07
CA GLY A 140 -2.70 -30.49 19.95
C GLY A 140 -1.96 -30.51 18.61
N GLY A 141 -2.48 -31.25 17.61
CA GLY A 141 -1.82 -31.46 16.32
C GLY A 141 -1.93 -30.27 15.35
N VAL A 142 -2.74 -29.26 15.67
CA VAL A 142 -2.96 -28.07 14.85
C VAL A 142 -2.46 -26.84 15.60
N SER A 143 -1.82 -25.91 14.89
CA SER A 143 -1.39 -24.63 15.46
C SER A 143 -2.60 -23.80 15.89
N GLU A 144 -2.61 -23.32 17.13
CA GLU A 144 -3.67 -22.44 17.66
C GLU A 144 -3.86 -21.20 16.78
N GLN A 145 -2.76 -20.59 16.31
CA GLN A 145 -2.79 -19.44 15.42
C GLN A 145 -3.55 -19.74 14.11
N HIS A 146 -3.37 -20.94 13.54
CA HIS A 146 -4.05 -21.32 12.29
C HIS A 146 -5.57 -21.45 12.48
N VAL A 147 -6.00 -21.98 13.62
CA VAL A 147 -7.41 -22.11 13.97
C VAL A 147 -8.03 -20.73 14.21
N GLU A 148 -7.35 -19.86 14.97
CA GLU A 148 -7.81 -18.48 15.21
C GLU A 148 -7.93 -17.67 13.92
N GLU A 149 -6.97 -17.79 13.01
CA GLU A 149 -7.01 -17.14 11.70
C GLU A 149 -8.16 -17.67 10.83
N SER A 150 -8.40 -18.98 10.85
CA SER A 150 -9.50 -19.60 10.09
C SER A 150 -10.88 -19.16 10.61
N LEU A 151 -11.05 -19.12 11.93
CA LEU A 151 -12.28 -18.65 12.58
C LEU A 151 -12.50 -17.15 12.34
N THR A 152 -11.45 -16.34 12.46
CA THR A 152 -11.51 -14.90 12.21
C THR A 152 -11.95 -14.62 10.77
N TYR A 153 -11.32 -15.29 9.79
CA TYR A 153 -11.69 -15.15 8.37
C TYR A 153 -13.16 -15.53 8.13
N TRP A 154 -13.59 -16.66 8.68
CA TRP A 154 -14.98 -17.12 8.58
C TRP A 154 -15.96 -16.11 9.20
N GLY A 155 -15.64 -15.56 10.38
CA GLY A 155 -16.49 -14.59 11.04
C GLY A 155 -16.61 -13.26 10.28
N ILE A 156 -15.51 -12.76 9.70
CA ILE A 156 -15.52 -11.58 8.82
C ILE A 156 -16.42 -11.84 7.60
N ARG A 157 -16.29 -13.00 6.96
CA ARG A 157 -17.14 -13.41 5.83
C ARG A 157 -18.63 -13.40 6.20
N GLN A 158 -19.00 -13.94 7.36
CA GLN A 158 -20.39 -13.93 7.82
C GLN A 158 -20.92 -12.51 8.08
N ARG A 159 -20.12 -11.66 8.72
CA ARG A 159 -20.47 -10.24 8.94
C ARG A 159 -20.68 -9.50 7.61
N PHE A 160 -19.86 -9.79 6.61
CA PHE A 160 -19.99 -9.21 5.27
C PHE A 160 -21.27 -9.67 4.55
N LEU A 161 -21.59 -10.96 4.60
CA LEU A 161 -22.77 -11.52 3.93
C LEU A 161 -24.10 -11.12 4.59
N LYS A 162 -24.10 -10.95 5.92
CA LYS A 162 -25.27 -10.60 6.72
C LYS A 162 -25.02 -9.33 7.52
N PRO A 163 -24.93 -8.15 6.86
CA PRO A 163 -24.70 -6.90 7.57
C PRO A 163 -25.92 -6.57 8.43
N ARG A 164 -25.67 -6.19 9.70
CA ARG A 164 -26.72 -5.75 10.63
C ARG A 164 -27.17 -4.31 10.38
N ILE A 165 -26.28 -3.48 9.88
CA ILE A 165 -26.58 -2.07 9.65
C ILE A 165 -27.54 -1.98 8.45
N PRO A 166 -28.79 -1.52 8.65
CA PRO A 166 -29.80 -1.51 7.60
C PRO A 166 -29.46 -0.59 6.42
N THR A 167 -28.50 0.32 6.59
CA THR A 167 -28.01 1.21 5.54
C THR A 167 -26.98 0.56 4.61
N ILE A 168 -26.43 -0.61 4.97
CA ILE A 168 -25.50 -1.32 4.09
C ILE A 168 -26.32 -2.11 3.06
N PRO A 169 -26.13 -1.86 1.76
CA PRO A 169 -26.85 -2.58 0.72
C PRO A 169 -26.51 -4.07 0.80
N LYS A 170 -27.53 -4.90 0.99
CA LYS A 170 -27.37 -6.36 0.96
C LYS A 170 -27.02 -6.81 -0.47
N PRO A 171 -26.16 -7.84 -0.64
CA PRO A 171 -25.91 -8.42 -1.94
C PRO A 171 -27.25 -8.80 -2.61
N ARG A 172 -27.54 -8.23 -3.78
CA ARG A 172 -28.77 -8.54 -4.52
C ARG A 172 -28.62 -9.94 -5.13
N ALA A 173 -29.40 -10.91 -4.65
CA ALA A 173 -29.53 -12.19 -5.32
C ALA A 173 -30.10 -11.95 -6.73
N ARG A 174 -29.27 -12.11 -7.75
CA ARG A 174 -29.73 -12.09 -9.15
C ARG A 174 -30.26 -13.49 -9.45
N TYR A 175 -31.58 -13.63 -9.53
CA TYR A 175 -32.30 -14.79 -10.09
C TYR A 175 -31.94 -16.17 -9.50
N GLY A 176 -32.70 -16.62 -8.50
CA GLY A 176 -32.99 -18.04 -8.24
C GLY A 176 -31.88 -18.91 -7.63
N GLU A 177 -30.62 -18.67 -7.97
CA GLU A 177 -29.45 -19.37 -7.46
C GLU A 177 -28.39 -18.30 -7.14
N LEU A 178 -27.94 -18.21 -5.88
CA LEU A 178 -26.79 -17.35 -5.59
C LEU A 178 -25.61 -17.93 -6.38
N PRO A 179 -24.97 -17.19 -7.30
CA PRO A 179 -23.67 -17.62 -7.81
C PRO A 179 -22.73 -17.82 -6.63
N ASP A 180 -21.84 -18.82 -6.69
CA ASP A 180 -20.84 -19.12 -5.67
C ASP A 180 -20.03 -17.85 -5.34
N PHE A 181 -20.48 -17.11 -4.33
CA PHE A 181 -19.82 -15.89 -3.91
C PHE A 181 -18.56 -16.30 -3.14
N SER A 182 -17.42 -16.22 -3.81
CA SER A 182 -16.12 -16.33 -3.17
C SER A 182 -15.75 -15.01 -2.52
N PHE A 183 -15.67 -15.03 -1.19
CA PHE A 183 -15.24 -13.86 -0.42
C PHE A 183 -13.74 -13.60 -0.64
N ALA A 184 -12.95 -14.64 -0.86
CA ALA A 184 -11.54 -14.52 -1.24
C ALA A 184 -11.35 -13.78 -2.57
N ALA A 185 -12.20 -14.07 -3.57
CA ALA A 185 -12.17 -13.36 -4.86
C ALA A 185 -12.53 -11.88 -4.70
N TYR A 186 -13.54 -11.57 -3.89
CA TYR A 186 -13.93 -10.19 -3.58
C TYR A 186 -12.78 -9.40 -2.91
N ILE A 187 -12.17 -9.94 -1.86
CA ILE A 187 -11.04 -9.29 -1.17
C ILE A 187 -9.86 -9.10 -2.14
N SER A 188 -9.58 -10.10 -2.97
CA SER A 188 -8.50 -10.03 -3.96
C SER A 188 -8.71 -8.89 -4.96
N HIS A 189 -9.95 -8.73 -5.45
CA HIS A 189 -10.31 -7.63 -6.33
C HIS A 189 -10.14 -6.28 -5.64
N ALA A 190 -10.71 -6.11 -4.44
CA ALA A 190 -10.63 -4.86 -3.69
C ALA A 190 -9.18 -4.48 -3.36
N TYR A 191 -8.37 -5.43 -2.90
CA TYR A 191 -6.96 -5.24 -2.65
C TYR A 191 -6.20 -4.83 -3.92
N GLY A 192 -6.51 -5.49 -5.03
CA GLY A 192 -5.95 -5.19 -6.33
C GLY A 192 -6.27 -3.79 -6.84
N ASP A 193 -7.50 -3.32 -6.65
CA ASP A 193 -7.90 -1.96 -7.00
C ASP A 193 -7.16 -0.93 -6.13
N THR A 194 -7.08 -1.16 -4.81
CA THR A 194 -6.31 -0.29 -3.90
C THR A 194 -4.82 -0.25 -4.25
N LEU A 195 -4.22 -1.38 -4.59
CA LEU A 195 -2.82 -1.42 -5.03
C LEU A 195 -2.59 -0.67 -6.35
N THR A 196 -3.54 -0.78 -7.27
CA THR A 196 -3.46 -0.06 -8.56
C THR A 196 -3.53 1.44 -8.32
N GLU A 197 -4.45 1.90 -7.46
CA GLU A 197 -4.58 3.31 -7.07
C GLU A 197 -3.34 3.84 -6.31
N MET A 198 -2.62 2.99 -5.58
CA MET A 198 -1.34 3.37 -4.96
C MET A 198 -0.22 3.60 -5.99
N VAL A 199 -0.26 2.91 -7.12
CA VAL A 199 0.75 3.05 -8.19
C VAL A 199 0.38 4.19 -9.13
N GLU A 200 -0.89 4.30 -9.49
CA GLU A 200 -1.40 5.40 -10.31
C GLU A 200 -1.64 6.63 -9.44
N LEU A 201 -0.63 7.49 -9.31
CA LEU A 201 -0.76 8.76 -8.58
C LEU A 201 -1.94 9.58 -9.14
N PRO A 202 -3.03 9.77 -8.37
CA PRO A 202 -4.14 10.59 -8.81
C PRO A 202 -3.66 12.02 -9.06
N PRO A 203 -4.19 12.73 -10.08
CA PRO A 203 -3.81 14.12 -10.34
C PRO A 203 -3.99 15.06 -9.14
N SER A 204 -4.93 14.75 -8.25
CA SER A 204 -5.14 15.48 -6.99
C SER A 204 -3.91 15.40 -6.07
N ILE A 205 -3.23 14.26 -6.01
CA ILE A 205 -2.00 14.10 -5.21
C ILE A 205 -0.86 14.93 -5.81
N LEU A 206 -0.76 15.03 -7.14
CA LEU A 206 0.23 15.89 -7.79
C LEU A 206 0.00 17.37 -7.47
N VAL A 207 -1.25 17.84 -7.55
CA VAL A 207 -1.61 19.22 -7.18
C VAL A 207 -1.31 19.50 -5.71
N LEU A 208 -1.67 18.56 -4.84
CA LEU A 208 -1.37 18.65 -3.41
C LEU A 208 0.14 18.67 -3.15
N SER A 209 0.91 17.81 -3.83
CA SER A 209 2.36 17.74 -3.68
C SER A 209 3.02 19.03 -4.14
N PHE A 210 2.56 19.60 -5.25
CA PHE A 210 3.02 20.91 -5.72
C PHE A 210 2.68 22.02 -4.71
N LEU A 211 1.46 22.01 -4.16
CA LEU A 211 1.07 22.94 -3.10
C LEU A 211 1.98 22.81 -1.86
N ILE A 212 2.28 21.57 -1.42
CA ILE A 212 3.18 21.31 -0.30
C ILE A 212 4.59 21.87 -0.59
N VAL A 213 5.14 21.64 -1.79
CA VAL A 213 6.45 22.18 -2.19
C VAL A 213 6.45 23.71 -2.18
N LEU A 214 5.38 24.34 -2.66
CA LEU A 214 5.23 25.80 -2.60
C LEU A 214 5.17 26.31 -1.16
N LEU A 215 4.46 25.62 -0.27
CA LEU A 215 4.38 25.94 1.15
C LEU A 215 5.70 25.68 1.89
N LEU A 216 6.52 24.75 1.40
CA LEU A 216 7.85 24.48 1.94
C LEU A 216 8.90 25.50 1.50
N ARG A 217 8.64 26.28 0.44
CA ARG A 217 9.60 27.26 -0.10
C ARG A 217 10.17 28.22 0.95
N PRO A 218 9.38 28.81 1.88
CA PRO A 218 9.93 29.66 2.94
C PRO A 218 10.84 28.90 3.91
N ALA A 219 10.60 27.61 4.12
CA ALA A 219 11.44 26.76 4.96
C ALA A 219 12.75 26.36 4.26
N LEU A 220 12.77 26.32 2.93
CA LEU A 220 14.00 26.10 2.14
C LEU A 220 14.91 27.34 2.08
N ASP A 221 14.37 28.52 2.39
CA ASP A 221 15.12 29.78 2.46
C ASP A 221 15.84 29.97 3.81
N LEU A 222 15.56 29.09 4.79
CA LEU A 222 16.33 29.01 6.02
C LEU A 222 17.77 28.60 5.69
N ALA A 223 18.75 29.12 6.42
CA ALA A 223 20.16 28.80 6.23
C ALA A 223 20.80 28.26 7.53
N GLY A 224 21.77 27.36 7.39
CA GLY A 224 22.57 26.87 8.50
C GLY A 224 21.80 25.99 9.51
N ARG A 225 21.85 26.36 10.80
CA ARG A 225 21.34 25.51 11.90
C ARG A 225 19.82 25.38 11.91
N GLU A 226 19.10 26.37 11.41
CA GLU A 226 17.63 26.41 11.42
C GLU A 226 17.02 25.36 10.48
N VAL A 227 17.65 25.13 9.32
CA VAL A 227 17.27 24.07 8.38
C VAL A 227 17.37 22.70 9.04
N ILE A 228 18.46 22.44 9.76
CA ILE A 228 18.68 21.16 10.43
C ILE A 228 17.59 20.93 11.49
N ALA A 229 17.29 21.96 12.30
CA ALA A 229 16.23 21.89 13.30
C ALA A 229 14.85 21.66 12.65
N PHE A 230 14.54 22.34 11.56
CA PHE A 230 13.31 22.16 10.79
C PHE A 230 13.19 20.74 10.23
N MET A 231 14.23 20.21 9.59
CA MET A 231 14.24 18.86 9.02
C MET A 231 14.04 17.78 10.10
N ILE A 232 14.68 17.95 11.26
CA ILE A 232 14.48 17.05 12.41
C ILE A 232 13.03 17.11 12.89
N LEU A 233 12.46 18.32 13.04
CA LEU A 233 11.07 18.50 13.46
C LEU A 233 10.08 17.86 12.49
N VAL A 234 10.28 18.05 11.17
CA VAL A 234 9.46 17.43 10.13
C VAL A 234 9.57 15.90 10.19
N ALA A 235 10.77 15.35 10.36
CA ALA A 235 10.97 13.91 10.49
C ALA A 235 10.21 13.33 11.70
N PHE A 236 10.27 13.99 12.87
CA PHE A 236 9.50 13.57 14.05
C PHE A 236 7.99 13.77 13.87
N ALA A 237 7.55 14.82 13.19
CA ALA A 237 6.14 15.04 12.89
C ALA A 237 5.60 13.92 11.97
N LEU A 238 6.34 13.56 10.92
CA LEU A 238 6.00 12.44 10.03
C LEU A 238 5.98 11.11 10.79
N LEU A 239 6.95 10.87 11.67
CA LEU A 239 6.95 9.69 12.54
C LEU A 239 5.72 9.66 13.46
N GLY A 240 5.38 10.78 14.09
CA GLY A 240 4.18 10.90 14.92
C GLY A 240 2.89 10.61 14.14
N MET A 241 2.75 11.20 12.95
CA MET A 241 1.59 10.99 12.09
C MET A 241 1.48 9.53 11.62
N THR A 242 2.59 8.87 11.28
CA THR A 242 2.57 7.46 10.89
C THR A 242 2.22 6.53 12.05
N LEU A 243 2.71 6.81 13.27
CA LEU A 243 2.33 6.07 14.47
C LEU A 243 0.85 6.27 14.82
N LEU A 244 0.32 7.48 14.66
CA LEU A 244 -1.11 7.76 14.84
C LEU A 244 -1.96 7.01 13.81
N ALA A 245 -1.58 7.05 12.54
CA ALA A 245 -2.26 6.30 11.49
C ALA A 245 -2.24 4.79 11.77
N TYR A 246 -1.08 4.24 12.18
CA TYR A 246 -0.95 2.83 12.55
C TYR A 246 -1.83 2.47 13.75
N SER A 247 -1.83 3.31 14.78
CA SER A 247 -2.68 3.14 15.97
C SER A 247 -4.16 3.16 15.60
N TYR A 248 -4.58 4.09 14.73
CA TYR A 248 -5.94 4.19 14.24
C TYR A 248 -6.34 2.95 13.43
N VAL A 249 -5.51 2.51 12.49
CA VAL A 249 -5.77 1.28 11.72
C VAL A 249 -5.89 0.09 12.66
N ARG A 250 -4.97 -0.08 13.61
CA ARG A 250 -5.03 -1.17 14.60
C ARG A 250 -6.30 -1.11 15.45
N HIS A 251 -6.72 0.09 15.84
CA HIS A 251 -7.97 0.29 16.60
C HIS A 251 -9.19 -0.11 15.77
N VAL A 252 -9.27 0.35 14.51
CA VAL A 252 -10.36 0.02 13.58
C VAL A 252 -10.39 -1.49 13.30
N THR A 253 -9.24 -2.11 13.02
CA THR A 253 -9.12 -3.56 12.81
C THR A 253 -9.58 -4.33 14.06
N GLY A 254 -9.19 -3.90 15.26
CA GLY A 254 -9.63 -4.53 16.51
C GLY A 254 -11.14 -4.43 16.78
N ILE A 255 -11.83 -3.45 16.18
CA ILE A 255 -13.30 -3.35 16.24
C ILE A 255 -13.95 -4.25 15.17
N LEU A 256 -13.37 -4.31 13.98
CA LEU A 256 -13.93 -5.03 12.83
C LEU A 256 -13.71 -6.54 12.90
N ASP A 257 -12.62 -7.00 13.51
CA ASP A 257 -12.30 -8.41 13.62
C ASP A 257 -13.18 -9.09 14.67
N PRO A 258 -13.78 -10.26 14.37
CA PRO A 258 -14.52 -11.02 15.36
C PRO A 258 -13.58 -11.64 16.40
N ASP A 259 -14.06 -11.80 17.64
CA ASP A 259 -13.29 -12.39 18.72
C ASP A 259 -13.07 -13.90 18.48
N PRO A 260 -11.83 -14.36 18.19
CA PRO A 260 -11.57 -15.75 17.84
C PRO A 260 -11.86 -16.70 19.00
N LYS A 261 -11.76 -16.23 20.26
CA LYS A 261 -12.00 -17.08 21.44
C LYS A 261 -13.48 -17.40 21.61
N LYS A 262 -14.35 -16.42 21.34
CA LYS A 262 -15.81 -16.62 21.35
C LYS A 262 -16.27 -17.48 20.18
N LEU A 263 -15.66 -17.33 19.01
CA LEU A 263 -15.94 -18.24 17.89
C LEU A 263 -15.49 -19.66 18.21
N ARG A 264 -14.30 -19.84 18.80
CA ARG A 264 -13.79 -21.15 19.21
C ARG A 264 -14.73 -21.87 20.17
N SER A 265 -15.23 -21.18 21.20
CA SER A 265 -16.16 -21.81 22.17
C SER A 265 -17.47 -22.27 21.52
N VAL A 266 -17.95 -21.54 20.51
CA VAL A 266 -19.13 -21.92 19.73
C VAL A 266 -18.85 -23.14 18.85
N PHE A 267 -17.72 -23.17 18.15
CA PHE A 267 -17.39 -24.29 17.26
C PHE A 267 -17.02 -25.57 18.01
N GLY A 268 -16.49 -25.48 19.25
CA GLY A 268 -16.24 -26.61 20.14
C GLY A 268 -17.51 -27.19 20.81
N ALA A 269 -18.63 -26.46 20.80
CA ALA A 269 -19.88 -26.92 21.42
C ALA A 269 -20.63 -27.93 20.52
N ALA A 270 -21.15 -29.01 21.14
CA ALA A 270 -21.88 -30.07 20.45
C ALA A 270 -23.24 -29.63 19.85
N ARG A 271 -23.86 -28.58 20.42
CA ARG A 271 -25.07 -27.92 19.89
C ARG A 271 -24.94 -26.43 20.09
N VAL A 272 -25.21 -25.68 19.03
CA VAL A 272 -25.13 -24.22 19.02
C VAL A 272 -26.48 -23.68 18.58
N SER A 273 -27.09 -22.82 19.39
CA SER A 273 -28.27 -22.06 18.96
C SER A 273 -27.87 -20.94 17.99
N ALA A 274 -28.77 -20.58 17.07
CA ALA A 274 -28.54 -19.48 16.14
C ALA A 274 -28.21 -18.15 16.85
N GLU A 275 -28.78 -17.94 18.04
CA GLU A 275 -28.54 -16.76 18.88
C GLU A 275 -27.12 -16.73 19.44
N GLN A 276 -26.60 -17.86 19.96
CA GLN A 276 -25.22 -17.96 20.46
C GLN A 276 -24.18 -17.76 19.36
N LEU A 277 -24.44 -18.32 18.17
CA LEU A 277 -23.57 -18.11 17.01
C LEU A 277 -23.54 -16.64 16.62
N GLN A 278 -24.71 -15.99 16.63
CA GLN A 278 -24.82 -14.57 16.33
C GLN A 278 -24.11 -13.71 17.38
N GLU A 279 -24.22 -14.02 18.67
CA GLU A 279 -23.53 -13.30 19.74
C GLU A 279 -22.00 -13.41 19.61
N ALA A 280 -21.47 -14.59 19.29
CA ALA A 280 -20.05 -14.77 19.03
C ALA A 280 -19.59 -14.02 17.78
N LEU A 281 -20.41 -14.03 16.73
CA LEU A 281 -20.18 -13.23 15.53
C LEU A 281 -20.25 -11.73 15.78
N ASP A 282 -20.96 -11.24 16.79
CA ASP A 282 -21.08 -9.81 17.07
C ASP A 282 -19.95 -9.30 17.97
N ALA A 283 -19.26 -10.15 18.74
CA ALA A 283 -18.18 -9.71 19.60
C ALA A 283 -16.89 -9.43 18.80
N PRO A 284 -16.16 -8.32 19.05
CA PRO A 284 -16.33 -7.37 20.14
C PRO A 284 -17.31 -6.23 19.88
N VAL A 285 -17.88 -6.10 18.66
CA VAL A 285 -18.53 -4.89 18.13
C VAL A 285 -19.34 -4.15 19.19
N ASP A 286 -18.76 -3.01 19.59
CA ASP A 286 -19.26 -2.10 20.61
C ASP A 286 -20.67 -1.62 20.25
N ARG A 287 -21.65 -1.93 21.11
CA ARG A 287 -23.05 -1.53 20.97
C ARG A 287 -23.30 -0.07 21.33
N ARG A 288 -22.28 0.76 21.56
CA ARG A 288 -22.47 2.20 21.87
C ARG A 288 -23.34 2.95 20.85
N TRP A 289 -23.35 2.55 19.58
CA TRP A 289 -24.23 3.16 18.57
C TRP A 289 -25.70 2.71 18.69
N GLU A 290 -25.98 1.53 19.26
CA GLU A 290 -27.35 1.10 19.61
C GLU A 290 -27.91 1.93 20.78
N CYS A 291 -27.03 2.36 21.71
CA CYS A 291 -27.38 3.27 22.81
C CYS A 291 -27.74 4.70 22.35
N LEU A 292 -27.18 5.17 21.21
CA LEU A 292 -27.48 6.51 20.68
C LEU A 292 -28.83 6.60 19.95
N ASN A 293 -29.35 5.47 19.44
CA ASN A 293 -30.64 5.41 18.74
C ASN A 293 -31.77 4.79 19.58
N SER A 294 -31.45 4.19 20.72
CA SER A 294 -32.43 3.72 21.69
C SER A 294 -32.77 4.85 22.66
N SER A 295 -34.04 5.26 22.71
CA SER A 295 -34.58 6.18 23.73
C SER A 295 -34.57 5.61 25.15
N ARG A 296 -33.81 4.54 25.39
CA ARG A 296 -33.57 3.90 26.69
C ARG A 296 -32.07 3.79 26.93
N CYS A 297 -31.41 4.92 27.12
CA CYS A 297 -30.17 4.93 27.89
C CYS A 297 -30.48 5.51 29.27
N PRO A 298 -30.20 4.79 30.38
CA PRO A 298 -30.15 5.44 31.68
C PRO A 298 -29.06 6.49 31.61
N SER A 299 -29.39 7.72 31.97
CA SER A 299 -28.43 8.81 32.15
C SER A 299 -27.36 8.34 33.13
N VAL A 300 -26.16 8.04 32.61
CA VAL A 300 -24.99 7.80 33.43
C VAL A 300 -24.49 9.19 33.85
N LEU A 301 -24.75 9.51 35.11
CA LEU A 301 -24.14 10.57 35.90
C LEU A 301 -22.65 10.25 36.14
#